data_AF-A0A523SEI3-F1
#
_entry.id   AF-A0A523SEI3-F1
#
_cell.length_a   1.000
_cell.length_b   1.000
_cell.length_c   1.000
_cell.angle_alpha   90.00
_cell.angle_beta   90.00
_cell.angle_gamma   90.00
#
_symmetry.space_group_name_H-M   'P 1'
#
loop_
_entity.id
_entity.type
_entity.pdbx_description
1 polymer ?
#
loop_
_entity_poly.entity_id
_entity_poly.type
_entity_poly.pdbx_seq_one_letter_code
_entity_poly.pdbx_strand_id
1 'polypeptide(L)'
;MTEETKDAEREAEVQGNEETEIDWKAVNEELQGRIGQLEEGIASRDSELAALKDSLVGAVAKYRAAVMASAPGVPEELLKGETVEEIDASLELAQGIVAKVRQEFESEVAARSIPAGAPPRTPPDLSALPPGEKIAQALARQRT
;
A
#
# COMPACT_ATOMS: atom_id res chain seq x y z
N MET A 1 3.36 37.40 85.28
CA MET A 1 2.83 36.17 84.67
C MET A 1 2.42 36.39 83.21
N THR A 2 3.15 37.21 82.43
CA THR A 2 2.72 37.64 81.07
C THR A 2 3.79 37.53 79.99
N GLU A 3 5.06 37.30 80.35
CA GLU A 3 6.13 37.07 79.36
C GLU A 3 6.32 35.58 79.08
N GLU A 4 6.32 34.75 80.12
CA GLU A 4 6.47 33.28 80.02
C GLU A 4 5.35 32.63 79.17
N THR A 5 4.14 33.21 79.15
CA THR A 5 3.03 32.75 78.30
C THR A 5 3.19 33.17 76.83
N LYS A 6 3.86 34.30 76.57
CA LYS A 6 4.08 34.81 75.20
C LYS A 6 5.20 34.08 74.49
N ASP A 7 6.22 33.65 75.23
CA ASP A 7 7.32 32.88 74.67
C ASP A 7 6.87 31.46 74.36
N ALA A 8 6.05 30.84 75.22
CA ALA A 8 5.43 29.54 74.94
C ALA A 8 4.48 29.55 73.72
N GLU A 9 3.75 30.64 73.50
CA GLU A 9 2.85 30.79 72.35
C GLU A 9 3.61 30.95 71.02
N ARG A 10 4.76 31.66 71.04
CA ARG A 10 5.65 31.79 69.88
C ARG A 10 6.37 30.49 69.53
N GLU A 11 6.79 29.73 70.54
CA GLU A 11 7.43 28.42 70.31
C GLU A 11 6.44 27.41 69.72
N ALA A 12 5.18 27.42 70.17
CA ALA A 12 4.12 26.60 69.59
C ALA A 12 3.77 27.00 68.15
N GLU A 13 3.76 28.31 67.84
CA GLU A 13 3.50 28.81 66.48
C GLU A 13 4.64 28.45 65.51
N VAL A 14 5.90 28.53 65.95
CA VAL A 14 7.06 28.11 65.13
C VAL A 14 7.04 26.60 64.89
N GLN A 15 6.75 25.78 65.91
CA GLN A 15 6.64 24.32 65.74
C GLN A 15 5.51 23.92 64.79
N GLY A 16 4.33 24.55 64.88
CA GLY A 16 3.22 24.26 63.96
C GLY A 16 3.52 24.69 62.52
N ASN A 17 4.27 25.77 62.33
CA ASN A 17 4.68 26.23 61.00
C ASN A 17 5.79 25.33 60.40
N GLU A 18 6.70 24.81 61.22
CA GLU A 18 7.72 23.83 60.80
C GLU A 18 7.09 22.48 60.42
N GLU A 19 6.12 21.99 61.18
CA GLU A 19 5.42 20.73 60.89
C GLU A 19 4.63 20.80 59.57
N THR A 20 3.96 21.93 59.31
CA THR A 20 3.26 22.14 58.03
C THR A 20 4.21 22.34 56.86
N GLU A 21 5.36 23.00 57.05
CA GLU A 21 6.38 23.14 56.01
C GLU A 21 7.01 21.78 55.62
N ILE A 22 7.18 20.88 56.60
CA ILE A 22 7.65 19.51 56.37
C ILE A 22 6.61 18.70 55.57
N ASP A 23 5.34 18.78 55.94
CA ASP A 23 4.24 18.10 55.23
C ASP A 23 4.12 18.58 53.77
N TRP A 24 4.18 19.89 53.54
CA TRP A 24 4.18 20.46 52.18
C TRP A 24 5.39 20.05 51.34
N LYS A 25 6.59 19.95 51.95
CA LYS A 25 7.78 19.47 51.25
C LYS A 25 7.64 18.01 50.84
N ALA A 26 7.13 17.16 51.72
CA ALA A 26 6.90 15.74 51.43
C ALA A 26 5.89 15.55 50.29
N VAL A 27 4.76 16.28 50.33
CA VAL A 27 3.76 16.25 49.24
C VAL A 27 4.35 16.74 47.92
N ASN A 28 5.17 17.79 47.94
CA ASN A 28 5.81 18.30 46.74
C ASN A 28 6.83 17.32 46.15
N GLU A 29 7.60 16.63 47.00
CA GLU A 29 8.53 15.58 46.56
C GLU A 29 7.79 14.39 45.93
N GLU A 30 6.66 13.96 46.51
CA GLU A 30 5.80 12.92 45.94
C GLU A 30 5.24 13.35 44.57
N LEU A 31 4.74 14.57 44.46
CA LEU A 31 4.22 15.12 43.20
C LEU A 31 5.31 15.21 42.13
N GLN A 32 6.50 15.68 42.49
CA GLN A 32 7.65 15.72 41.58
C GLN A 32 8.05 14.31 41.12
N GLY A 33 8.07 13.34 42.03
CA GLY A 33 8.31 11.94 41.68
C GLY A 33 7.28 11.39 40.70
N ARG A 34 5.99 11.69 40.93
CA ARG A 34 4.90 11.27 40.04
C ARG A 34 4.94 11.95 38.67
N ILE A 35 5.31 13.22 38.62
CA ILE A 35 5.54 13.94 37.36
C ILE A 35 6.67 13.27 36.58
N GLY A 36 7.81 13.00 37.22
CA GLY A 36 8.94 12.32 36.56
C GLY A 36 8.56 10.94 36.01
N GLN A 37 7.81 10.14 36.77
CA GLN A 37 7.32 8.84 36.31
C GLN A 37 6.37 8.95 35.12
N LEU A 38 5.49 9.95 35.11
CA LEU A 38 4.57 10.18 34.00
C LEU A 38 5.30 10.67 32.76
N GLU A 39 6.28 11.56 32.91
CA GLU A 39 7.11 12.06 31.81
C GLU A 39 7.93 10.93 31.18
N GLU A 40 8.55 10.07 31.99
CA GLU A 40 9.25 8.87 31.50
C GLU A 40 8.30 7.92 30.77
N GLY A 41 7.09 7.71 31.31
CA GLY A 41 6.06 6.90 30.69
C GLY A 41 5.57 7.45 29.35
N ILE A 42 5.45 8.78 29.21
CA ILE A 42 5.11 9.45 27.95
C ILE A 42 6.25 9.27 26.95
N ALA A 43 7.49 9.56 27.34
CA ALA A 43 8.65 9.43 26.47
C ALA A 43 8.83 7.99 25.95
N SER A 44 8.63 6.98 26.81
CA SER A 44 8.66 5.57 26.41
C SER A 44 7.59 5.25 25.37
N ARG A 45 6.35 5.69 25.60
CA ARG A 45 5.23 5.44 24.67
C ARG A 45 5.40 6.15 23.34
N ASP A 46 5.91 7.38 23.36
CA ASP A 46 6.17 8.13 22.13
C ASP A 46 7.25 7.43 21.27
N SER A 47 8.30 6.90 21.93
CA SER A 47 9.31 6.09 21.25
C SER A 47 8.73 4.80 20.65
N GLU A 48 7.87 4.10 21.39
CA GLU A 48 7.19 2.89 20.89
C GLU A 48 6.25 3.21 19.71
N LEU A 49 5.49 4.31 19.81
CA LEU A 49 4.59 4.75 18.74
C LEU A 49 5.37 5.14 17.47
N ALA A 50 6.51 5.80 17.60
CA ALA A 50 7.38 6.12 16.47
C ALA A 50 7.90 4.85 15.80
N ALA A 51 8.45 3.91 16.58
CA ALA A 51 8.94 2.64 16.06
C ALA A 51 7.84 1.81 15.36
N LEU A 52 6.63 1.81 15.92
CA LEU A 52 5.50 1.07 15.35
C LEU A 52 5.02 1.71 14.03
N LYS A 53 5.00 3.04 13.95
CA LYS A 53 4.68 3.77 12.71
C LYS A 53 5.70 3.48 11.61
N ASP A 54 6.99 3.52 11.93
CA ASP A 54 8.05 3.21 10.96
C ASP A 54 7.95 1.76 10.46
N SER A 55 7.69 0.82 11.37
CA SER A 55 7.45 -0.58 11.02
C SER A 55 6.23 -0.75 10.13
N LEU A 56 5.14 -0.02 10.41
CA LEU A 56 3.91 -0.08 9.61
C LEU A 56 4.15 0.44 8.19
N VAL A 57 4.80 1.60 8.04
CA VAL A 57 5.18 2.15 6.72
C VAL A 57 6.03 1.15 5.94
N GLY A 58 7.03 0.54 6.60
CA GLY A 58 7.87 -0.50 5.98
C GLY A 58 7.09 -1.76 5.58
N ALA A 59 6.11 -2.18 6.39
CA ALA A 59 5.26 -3.33 6.10
C ALA A 59 4.34 -3.08 4.90
N VAL A 60 3.70 -1.90 4.85
CA VAL A 60 2.83 -1.50 3.74
C VAL A 60 3.61 -1.39 2.44
N ALA A 61 4.82 -0.84 2.45
CA ALA A 61 5.67 -0.77 1.26
C ALA A 61 6.03 -2.17 0.72
N LYS A 62 6.36 -3.11 1.60
CA LYS A 62 6.61 -4.51 1.23
C LYS A 62 5.36 -5.20 0.68
N TYR A 63 4.20 -4.92 1.29
CA TYR A 63 2.93 -5.43 0.80
C TYR A 63 2.64 -4.96 -0.62
N ARG A 64 2.78 -3.65 -0.88
CA ARG A 64 2.62 -3.08 -2.23
C ARG A 64 3.56 -3.76 -3.24
N ALA A 65 4.82 -3.93 -2.90
CA ALA A 65 5.79 -4.60 -3.77
C ALA A 65 5.41 -6.06 -4.07
N ALA A 66 4.91 -6.80 -3.07
CA ALA A 66 4.43 -8.16 -3.25
C ALA A 66 3.19 -8.23 -4.16
N VAL A 67 2.25 -7.29 -3.99
CA VAL A 67 1.07 -7.16 -4.84
C VAL A 67 1.48 -6.89 -6.30
N MET A 68 2.40 -5.96 -6.53
CA MET A 68 2.91 -5.66 -7.87
C MET A 68 3.58 -6.89 -8.52
N ALA A 69 4.35 -7.67 -7.76
CA ALA A 69 4.97 -8.89 -8.26
C ALA A 69 3.93 -9.96 -8.65
N SER A 70 2.80 -10.01 -7.96
CA SER A 70 1.70 -10.94 -8.27
C SER A 70 0.84 -10.53 -9.46
N ALA A 71 0.82 -9.24 -9.82
CA ALA A 71 -0.04 -8.67 -10.86
C ALA A 71 0.75 -7.87 -11.93
N PRO A 72 1.56 -8.53 -12.79
CA PRO A 72 2.45 -7.87 -13.75
C PRO A 72 1.75 -7.08 -14.87
N GLY A 73 0.42 -7.09 -14.93
CA GLY A 73 -0.38 -6.32 -15.90
C GLY A 73 -1.00 -5.04 -15.33
N VAL A 74 -0.83 -4.77 -14.03
CA VAL A 74 -1.37 -3.58 -13.38
C VAL A 74 -0.27 -2.52 -13.26
N PRO A 75 -0.44 -1.32 -13.86
CA PRO A 75 0.50 -0.21 -13.71
C PRO A 75 0.63 0.25 -12.25
N GLU A 76 1.84 0.64 -11.85
CA GLU A 76 2.14 1.11 -10.48
C GLU A 76 1.32 2.37 -10.13
N GLU A 77 1.02 3.20 -11.12
CA GLU A 77 0.27 4.46 -10.94
C GLU A 77 -1.17 4.23 -10.48
N LEU A 78 -1.70 3.02 -10.66
CA LEU A 78 -3.04 2.63 -10.22
C LEU A 78 -3.07 2.06 -8.80
N LEU A 79 -1.92 1.65 -8.24
CA LEU A 79 -1.81 1.11 -6.89
C LEU A 79 -1.50 2.23 -5.88
N LYS A 80 -2.56 2.92 -5.45
CA LYS A 80 -2.49 4.01 -4.45
C LYS A 80 -2.91 3.50 -3.07
N GLY A 81 -2.44 4.18 -2.02
CA GLY A 81 -2.87 3.92 -0.65
C GLY A 81 -1.72 3.78 0.35
N GLU A 82 -1.94 4.25 1.56
CA GLU A 82 -1.00 4.16 2.69
C GLU A 82 -1.34 3.01 3.64
N THR A 83 -2.49 2.37 3.43
CA THR A 83 -2.95 1.20 4.19
C THR A 83 -3.09 -0.01 3.28
N VAL A 84 -3.18 -1.20 3.89
CA VAL A 84 -3.39 -2.46 3.17
C VAL A 84 -4.75 -2.44 2.46
N GLU A 85 -5.77 -1.93 3.13
CA GLU A 85 -7.13 -1.84 2.63
C GLU A 85 -7.24 -0.91 1.41
N GLU A 86 -6.55 0.22 1.43
CA GLU A 86 -6.50 1.16 0.30
C GLU A 86 -5.76 0.56 -0.89
N ILE A 87 -4.67 -0.19 -0.64
CA ILE A 87 -3.94 -0.91 -1.68
C ILE A 87 -4.81 -1.98 -2.32
N ASP A 88 -5.56 -2.75 -1.52
CA ASP A 88 -6.45 -3.79 -2.01
C ASP A 88 -7.60 -3.23 -2.85
N ALA A 89 -8.25 -2.17 -2.36
CA ALA A 89 -9.29 -1.48 -3.10
C ALA A 89 -8.75 -0.90 -4.43
N SER A 90 -7.55 -0.33 -4.41
CA SER A 90 -6.90 0.19 -5.61
C SER A 90 -6.54 -0.92 -6.59
N LEU A 91 -6.08 -2.07 -6.10
CA LEU A 91 -5.78 -3.25 -6.93
C LEU A 91 -7.04 -3.76 -7.64
N GLU A 92 -8.16 -3.90 -6.92
CA GLU A 92 -9.43 -4.36 -7.49
C GLU A 92 -9.92 -3.41 -8.59
N LEU A 93 -9.87 -2.10 -8.34
CA LEU A 93 -10.21 -1.08 -9.34
C LEU A 93 -9.29 -1.15 -10.57
N ALA A 94 -7.98 -1.30 -10.34
CA ALA A 94 -7.00 -1.36 -11.40
C ALA A 94 -7.19 -2.61 -12.28
N GLN A 95 -7.43 -3.77 -11.68
CA GLN A 95 -7.75 -5.00 -12.40
C GLN A 95 -9.02 -4.84 -13.24
N GLY A 96 -10.06 -4.19 -12.70
CA GLY A 96 -11.29 -3.91 -13.43
C GLY A 96 -11.07 -3.02 -14.66
N ILE A 97 -10.22 -2.00 -14.55
CA ILE A 97 -9.86 -1.12 -15.67
C ILE A 97 -9.08 -1.91 -16.73
N VAL A 98 -8.05 -2.64 -16.33
CA VAL A 98 -7.22 -3.45 -17.25
C VAL A 98 -8.06 -4.49 -17.98
N ALA A 99 -8.99 -5.15 -17.28
CA ALA A 99 -9.90 -6.12 -17.88
C ALA A 99 -10.81 -5.48 -18.95
N LYS A 100 -11.38 -4.30 -18.67
CA LYS A 100 -12.19 -3.55 -19.63
C LYS A 100 -11.39 -3.13 -20.86
N VAL A 101 -10.18 -2.59 -20.66
CA VAL A 101 -9.30 -2.19 -21.77
C VAL A 101 -8.93 -3.38 -22.64
N ARG A 102 -8.61 -4.54 -22.02
CA ARG A 102 -8.34 -5.77 -22.78
C ARG A 102 -9.55 -6.20 -23.61
N GLN A 103 -10.74 -6.18 -23.01
CA GLN A 103 -11.98 -6.54 -23.71
C GLN A 103 -12.27 -5.62 -24.90
N GLU A 104 -12.11 -4.30 -24.73
CA GLU A 104 -12.29 -3.32 -25.81
C GLU A 104 -11.29 -3.55 -26.94
N PHE A 105 -10.01 -3.77 -26.60
CA PHE A 105 -8.97 -4.08 -27.59
C PHE A 105 -9.25 -5.38 -28.36
N GLU A 106 -9.63 -6.45 -27.67
CA GLU A 106 -9.98 -7.73 -28.31
C GLU A 106 -11.17 -7.57 -29.26
N SER A 107 -12.17 -6.78 -28.86
CA SER A 107 -13.33 -6.49 -29.71
C SER A 107 -12.97 -5.65 -30.94
N GLU A 108 -12.06 -4.67 -30.80
CA GLU A 108 -11.59 -3.86 -31.93
C GLU A 108 -10.73 -4.69 -32.89
N VAL A 109 -9.84 -5.53 -32.36
CA VAL A 109 -9.02 -6.45 -33.17
C VAL A 109 -9.90 -7.45 -33.92
N ALA A 110 -10.94 -8.00 -33.27
CA ALA A 110 -11.89 -8.89 -33.91
C ALA A 110 -12.71 -8.17 -35.02
N ALA A 111 -13.12 -6.92 -34.79
CA ALA A 111 -13.82 -6.11 -35.79
C ALA A 111 -12.93 -5.69 -36.97
N ARG A 112 -11.63 -5.46 -36.71
CA ARG A 112 -10.61 -5.19 -37.74
C ARG A 112 -9.98 -6.44 -38.34
N SER A 113 -10.37 -7.64 -37.92
CA SER A 113 -9.96 -8.87 -38.57
C SER A 113 -10.52 -8.89 -39.99
N ILE A 114 -9.75 -8.35 -40.93
CA ILE A 114 -10.08 -8.37 -42.35
C ILE A 114 -10.12 -9.85 -42.75
N PRO A 115 -11.27 -10.37 -43.22
CA PRO A 115 -11.32 -11.73 -43.74
C PRO A 115 -10.27 -11.83 -44.84
N ALA A 116 -9.38 -12.82 -44.74
CA ALA A 116 -8.26 -13.00 -45.66
C ALA A 116 -8.72 -12.77 -47.11
N GLY A 117 -8.35 -11.62 -47.67
CA GLY A 117 -9.02 -10.98 -48.82
C GLY A 117 -8.77 -11.66 -50.16
N ALA A 118 -8.40 -12.93 -50.19
CA ALA A 118 -8.38 -13.72 -51.39
C ALA A 118 -8.71 -15.17 -51.03
N PRO A 119 -9.75 -15.77 -51.65
CA PRO A 119 -9.87 -17.22 -51.68
C PRO A 119 -8.51 -17.80 -52.11
N PRO A 120 -8.02 -18.88 -51.47
CA PRO A 120 -6.82 -19.55 -51.94
C PRO A 120 -7.01 -19.83 -53.43
N ARG A 121 -6.03 -19.47 -54.26
CA ARG A 121 -6.07 -19.76 -55.70
C ARG A 121 -6.26 -21.26 -55.86
N THR A 122 -7.47 -21.70 -56.15
CA THR A 122 -7.73 -23.09 -56.51
C THR A 122 -6.94 -23.34 -57.79
N PRO A 123 -5.93 -24.23 -57.78
CA PRO A 123 -5.26 -24.59 -59.01
C PRO A 123 -6.31 -25.15 -59.97
N PRO A 124 -6.24 -24.84 -61.27
CA PRO A 124 -7.18 -25.40 -62.24
C PRO A 124 -7.15 -26.92 -62.14
N ASP A 125 -8.33 -27.53 -62.00
CA ASP A 125 -8.46 -28.97 -61.87
C ASP A 125 -8.05 -29.64 -63.19
N LEU A 126 -6.88 -30.28 -63.17
CA LEU A 126 -6.34 -30.98 -64.33
C LEU A 126 -6.91 -32.39 -64.42
N SER A 127 -7.62 -32.91 -63.42
CA SER A 127 -8.03 -34.31 -63.37
C SER A 127 -8.94 -34.70 -64.55
N ALA A 128 -9.81 -33.78 -64.98
CA ALA A 128 -10.73 -33.95 -66.11
C ALA A 128 -10.09 -33.86 -67.51
N LEU A 129 -8.83 -33.42 -67.63
CA LEU A 129 -8.16 -33.30 -68.94
C LEU A 129 -7.59 -34.66 -69.41
N PRO A 130 -7.71 -34.98 -70.70
CA PRO A 130 -7.06 -36.15 -71.27
C PRO A 130 -5.52 -36.04 -71.16
N PRO A 131 -4.80 -37.17 -71.08
CA PRO A 131 -3.34 -37.18 -70.89
C PRO A 131 -2.56 -36.31 -71.88
N GLY A 132 -3.00 -36.24 -73.14
CA GLY A 132 -2.36 -35.41 -74.17
C GLY A 132 -2.43 -33.91 -73.87
N GLU A 133 -3.57 -33.41 -73.40
CA GLU A 133 -3.76 -31.99 -73.08
C GLU A 133 -3.00 -31.57 -71.81
N LYS A 134 -2.86 -32.48 -70.84
CA LYS A 134 -2.01 -32.26 -69.65
C LYS A 134 -0.55 -32.00 -70.02
N ILE A 135 -0.01 -32.79 -70.94
CA ILE A 135 1.38 -32.66 -71.41
C ILE A 135 1.56 -31.35 -72.17
N ALA A 136 0.63 -31.02 -73.09
CA ALA A 136 0.68 -29.78 -73.86
C ALA A 136 0.66 -28.54 -72.95
N GLN A 137 -0.18 -28.53 -71.92
CA GLN A 137 -0.28 -27.42 -70.96
C GLN A 137 0.98 -27.30 -70.08
N ALA A 138 1.59 -28.42 -69.68
CA ALA A 138 2.86 -28.42 -68.94
C ALA A 138 4.02 -27.85 -69.77
N LEU A 139 4.13 -28.26 -71.04
CA LEU A 139 5.14 -27.74 -71.96
C LEU A 139 4.96 -26.25 -72.27
N ALA A 140 3.71 -25.79 -72.38
CA ALA A 140 3.40 -24.37 -72.60
C ALA A 140 3.83 -23.48 -71.42
N ARG A 141 3.68 -23.95 -70.18
CA ARG A 141 4.13 -23.24 -68.97
C ARG A 141 5.64 -23.22 -68.77
N GLN A 142 6.38 -24.17 -69.35
CA GLN A 142 7.84 -24.26 -69.21
C GLN A 142 8.60 -23.32 -70.18
N ARG A 143 7.92 -22.80 -71.21
CA ARG A 143 8.50 -21.92 -72.23
C ARG A 143 8.33 -20.41 -71.95
N THR A 144 7.60 -20.07 -70.90
CA THR A 144 7.41 -18.70 -70.38
C THR A 144 8.15 -18.55 -69.07
#